data_AF-A0ABD0YB26-F1
#
_entry.id   AF-A0ABD0YB26-F1
#
_cell.length_a   1.000
_cell.length_b   1.000
_cell.length_c   1.000
_cell.angle_alpha   90.00
_cell.angle_beta   90.00
_cell.angle_gamma   90.00
#
_symmetry.space_group_name_H-M   'P 1'
#
loop_
_entity.id
_entity.type
_entity.pdbx_description
1 polymer ?
#
loop_
_entity_poly.entity_id
_entity_poly.type
_entity_poly.pdbx_seq_one_letter_code
_entity_poly.pdbx_strand_id
1 'polypeptide(L)'
;MALLYRFVKVPDRANSHVFTFIVTKSVTRDLERDVTSKEFACGHQRWAITFSRTDKVLGVYLVWRSTSESMRVYVDFTFTIMNREHFSVNEAFSGKQVCYFLISFYIMSRKEIPYPPDATNS
;
A
#
# COMPACT_ATOMS: atom_id res chain seq x y z
N MET A 1 -4.12 -4.96 12.00
CA MET A 1 -2.87 -5.64 11.57
C MET A 1 -2.88 -5.81 10.06
N ALA A 2 -1.72 -5.68 9.42
CA ALA A 2 -1.52 -5.99 7.99
C ALA A 2 -0.56 -7.17 7.86
N LEU A 3 -1.08 -8.34 7.49
CA LEU A 3 -0.35 -9.60 7.46
C LEU A 3 -0.01 -9.99 6.03
N LEU A 4 1.27 -10.18 5.72
CA LEU A 4 1.69 -10.75 4.44
C LEU A 4 1.17 -12.18 4.36
N TYR A 5 0.25 -12.43 3.44
CA TYR A 5 -0.40 -13.72 3.24
C TYR A 5 0.20 -14.50 2.08
N ARG A 6 0.56 -13.80 0.99
CA ARG A 6 1.10 -14.42 -0.21
C ARG A 6 2.19 -13.58 -0.83
N PHE A 7 3.19 -14.26 -1.38
CA PHE A 7 4.23 -13.67 -2.19
C PHE A 7 4.40 -14.51 -3.46
N VAL A 8 4.43 -13.86 -4.62
CA VAL A 8 4.59 -14.50 -5.93
C VAL A 8 5.59 -13.71 -6.75
N LYS A 9 6.55 -14.43 -7.36
CA LYS A 9 7.42 -13.88 -8.41
C LYS A 9 6.78 -14.19 -9.76
N VAL A 10 6.55 -13.15 -10.55
CA VAL A 10 6.01 -13.29 -11.90
C VAL A 10 7.19 -13.19 -12.86
N PRO A 11 7.46 -14.21 -13.67
CA PRO A 11 8.57 -14.20 -14.64
C PRO A 11 8.17 -13.39 -15.89
N ASP A 12 7.73 -12.15 -15.70
CA ASP A 12 7.49 -11.19 -16.77
C ASP A 12 8.77 -10.43 -17.12
N ARG A 13 8.70 -9.53 -18.12
CA ARG A 13 9.86 -8.71 -18.54
C ARG A 13 10.41 -7.83 -17.43
N ALA A 14 9.59 -7.48 -16.44
CA ALA A 14 9.95 -6.62 -15.32
C ALA A 14 10.41 -7.41 -14.08
N ASN A 15 10.34 -8.75 -14.11
CA ASN A 15 10.55 -9.61 -12.95
C ASN A 15 9.70 -9.17 -11.74
N SER A 16 8.40 -9.01 -11.98
CA SER A 16 7.45 -8.44 -11.04
C SER A 16 7.31 -9.29 -9.77
N HIS A 17 7.21 -8.61 -8.64
CA HIS A 17 7.01 -9.22 -7.33
C HIS A 17 5.65 -8.82 -6.78
N VAL A 18 4.75 -9.79 -6.59
CA VAL A 18 3.39 -9.57 -6.10
C VAL A 18 3.28 -9.99 -4.64
N PHE A 19 2.93 -9.04 -3.79
CA PHE A 19 2.71 -9.26 -2.36
C PHE A 19 1.23 -9.06 -2.04
N THR A 20 0.62 -10.01 -1.35
CA THR A 20 -0.79 -9.94 -0.93
C THR A 20 -0.87 -9.86 0.58
N PHE A 21 -1.55 -8.83 1.08
CA PHE A 21 -1.72 -8.60 2.51
C PHE A 21 -3.19 -8.77 2.90
N ILE A 22 -3.42 -9.48 4.00
CA ILE A 22 -4.72 -9.52 4.66
C ILE A 22 -4.70 -8.47 5.75
N VAL A 23 -5.62 -7.51 5.65
CA VAL A 23 -5.83 -6.47 6.66
C VAL A 23 -7.03 -6.82 7.53
N THR A 24 -6.92 -6.57 8.83
CA THR A 24 -8.04 -6.73 9.77
C THR A 24 -9.06 -5.60 9.60
N LYS A 25 -10.32 -5.83 10.00
CA LYS A 25 -11.38 -4.80 9.95
C LYS A 25 -11.01 -3.53 10.70
N SER A 26 -10.21 -3.62 11.77
CA SER A 26 -9.70 -2.44 12.48
C SER A 26 -8.85 -1.53 11.61
N VAL A 27 -8.05 -2.08 10.67
CA VAL A 27 -7.27 -1.26 9.72
C VAL A 27 -8.19 -0.43 8.81
N THR A 28 -9.38 -0.94 8.53
CA THR A 28 -10.37 -0.30 7.66
C THR A 28 -11.50 0.37 8.43
N ARG A 29 -11.46 0.46 9.77
CA ARG A 29 -12.56 1.01 10.57
C ARG A 29 -12.10 1.93 11.70
N ASP A 30 -10.94 1.69 12.31
CA ASP A 30 -10.38 2.59 13.33
C ASP A 30 -9.69 3.78 12.67
N LEU A 31 -10.04 4.98 13.15
CA LEU A 31 -9.48 6.26 12.69
C LEU A 31 -8.18 6.62 13.42
N GLU A 32 -7.89 6.00 14.56
CA GLU A 32 -6.85 6.50 15.47
C GLU A 32 -5.44 5.95 15.23
N ARG A 33 -5.26 4.93 14.36
CA ARG A 33 -3.94 4.28 14.23
C ARG A 33 -3.58 3.87 12.80
N ASP A 34 -2.44 4.36 12.36
CA ASP A 34 -1.73 3.82 11.21
C ASP A 34 -1.29 2.38 11.47
N VAL A 35 -1.48 1.52 10.47
CA VAL A 35 -1.11 0.11 10.56
C VAL A 35 -0.01 -0.18 9.58
N THR A 36 1.16 -0.56 10.10
CA THR A 36 2.32 -0.93 9.28
C THR A 36 2.51 -2.45 9.29
N SER A 37 2.81 -3.03 8.12
CA SER A 37 3.16 -4.44 7.99
C SER A 37 4.54 -4.75 8.58
N LYS A 38 4.85 -6.04 8.76
CA LYS A 38 6.25 -6.46 8.91
C LYS A 38 7.05 -6.12 7.64
N GLU A 39 8.36 -5.97 7.80
CA GLU A 39 9.26 -5.73 6.68
C GLU A 39 9.30 -6.94 5.73
N PHE A 40 9.41 -6.68 4.43
CA PHE A 40 9.60 -7.68 3.39
C PHE A 40 10.71 -7.24 2.44
N ALA A 41 11.38 -8.22 1.83
CA ALA A 41 12.48 -7.98 0.90
C ALA A 41 11.99 -7.96 -0.55
N CYS A 42 12.43 -6.97 -1.32
CA CYS A 42 12.23 -6.90 -2.78
C CYS A 42 13.37 -6.10 -3.42
N GLY A 43 13.98 -6.64 -4.47
CA GLY A 43 15.07 -5.94 -5.20
C GLY A 43 16.28 -5.59 -4.32
N HIS A 44 16.69 -6.48 -3.42
CA HIS A 44 17.74 -6.25 -2.41
C HIS A 44 17.46 -5.13 -1.39
N GLN A 45 16.25 -4.58 -1.40
CA GLN A 45 15.80 -3.55 -0.45
C GLN A 45 14.77 -4.12 0.52
N ARG A 46 14.69 -3.50 1.70
CA ARG A 46 13.64 -3.79 2.69
C ARG A 46 12.53 -2.77 2.58
N TRP A 47 11.30 -3.26 2.58
CA TRP A 47 10.09 -2.48 2.41
C TRP A 47 9.08 -2.82 3.49
N ALA A 48 8.18 -1.90 3.80
CA ALA A 48 6.97 -2.14 4.56
C ALA A 48 5.79 -1.45 3.89
N ILE A 49 4.57 -1.92 4.13
CA ILE A 49 3.36 -1.20 3.71
C ILE A 49 2.70 -0.61 4.93
N THR A 50 2.33 0.67 4.84
CA THR A 50 1.60 1.39 5.87
C THR A 50 0.23 1.76 5.35
N PHE A 51 -0.79 1.53 6.17
CA PHE A 51 -2.15 1.97 5.96
C PHE A 51 -2.42 3.13 6.91
N SER A 52 -2.87 4.27 6.38
CA SER A 52 -3.35 5.38 7.20
C SER A 52 -4.78 5.68 6.84
N ARG A 53 -5.64 5.80 7.83
CA ARG A 53 -7.05 6.14 7.62
C ARG A 53 -7.32 7.52 8.17
N THR A 54 -7.97 8.33 7.35
CA THR A 54 -8.60 9.58 7.78
C THR A 54 -10.12 9.44 7.62
N ASP A 55 -10.90 10.40 8.10
CA ASP A 55 -12.37 10.35 8.10
C ASP A 55 -12.98 9.99 6.73
N LYS A 56 -12.29 10.34 5.64
CA LYS A 56 -12.81 10.20 4.27
C LYS A 56 -12.00 9.24 3.40
N VAL A 57 -10.83 8.78 3.83
CA VAL A 57 -9.86 8.11 2.94
C VAL A 57 -9.06 7.04 3.67
N LEU A 58 -8.84 5.90 2.99
CA LEU A 58 -7.81 4.92 3.35
C LEU A 58 -6.61 5.08 2.42
N GLY A 59 -5.51 5.60 2.94
CA GLY A 59 -4.23 5.67 2.26
C GLY A 59 -3.41 4.40 2.44
N VAL A 60 -2.67 4.03 1.40
CA VAL A 60 -1.71 2.91 1.41
C VAL A 60 -0.37 3.41 0.91
N TYR A 61 0.70 3.11 1.64
CA TYR A 61 2.05 3.64 1.39
C TYR A 61 3.06 2.51 1.32
N LEU A 62 3.97 2.59 0.36
CA LEU A 62 5.19 1.78 0.33
C LEU A 62 6.30 2.55 1.04
N VAL A 63 6.84 1.96 2.09
CA VAL A 63 7.88 2.55 2.95
C VAL A 63 9.20 1.83 2.72
N TRP A 64 10.23 2.57 2.30
CA TRP A 64 11.59 2.04 2.20
C TRP A 64 12.25 2.03 3.58
N ARG A 65 12.70 0.85 4.04
CA ARG A 65 13.27 0.64 5.38
C ARG A 65 14.79 0.47 5.39
N SER A 66 15.39 0.26 4.22
CA SER A 66 16.83 0.04 4.06
C SER A 66 17.56 1.29 3.55
N THR A 67 17.21 2.46 4.08
CA THR A 67 17.74 3.76 3.63
C THR A 67 19.24 3.89 3.94
N SER A 68 20.01 4.42 2.99
CA SER A 68 21.41 4.83 3.14
C SER A 68 21.59 6.25 2.57
N GLU A 69 22.45 7.07 3.18
CA GLU A 69 22.61 8.51 2.87
C GLU A 69 22.94 8.83 1.42
N SER A 70 23.60 7.91 0.72
CA SER A 70 24.02 8.09 -0.68
C SER A 70 23.16 7.32 -1.69
N MET A 71 22.08 6.66 -1.24
CA MET A 71 21.31 5.76 -2.08
C MET A 71 19.96 6.36 -2.51
N ARG A 72 19.64 6.17 -3.80
CA ARG A 72 18.34 6.45 -4.39
C ARG A 72 17.76 5.17 -4.96
N VAL A 73 16.47 4.93 -4.77
CA VAL A 73 15.78 3.76 -5.31
C VAL A 73 14.60 4.22 -6.13
N TYR A 74 14.56 3.77 -7.39
CA TYR A 74 13.44 3.99 -8.28
C TYR A 74 12.57 2.75 -8.31
N VAL A 75 11.26 2.92 -8.06
CA VAL A 75 10.32 1.80 -7.98
C VAL A 75 9.13 2.07 -8.89
N ASP A 76 8.78 1.04 -9.65
CA ASP A 76 7.47 0.90 -10.25
C ASP A 76 6.61 0.04 -9.33
N PHE A 77 5.44 0.54 -8.94
CA PHE A 77 4.52 -0.23 -8.09
C PHE A 77 3.07 -0.04 -8.53
N THR A 78 2.24 -1.01 -8.16
CA THR A 78 0.79 -0.91 -8.24
C THR A 78 0.21 -1.47 -6.96
N PHE A 79 -0.63 -0.69 -6.31
CA PHE A 79 -1.47 -1.14 -5.21
C PHE A 79 -2.86 -1.43 -5.74
N THR A 80 -3.45 -2.53 -5.26
CA THR A 80 -4.82 -2.89 -5.53
C THR A 80 -5.50 -3.28 -4.24
N ILE A 81 -6.55 -2.55 -3.88
CA ILE A 81 -7.43 -2.86 -2.77
C ILE A 81 -8.55 -3.74 -3.33
N MET A 82 -8.59 -4.98 -2.84
CA MET A 82 -9.55 -5.98 -3.24
C MET A 82 -10.83 -5.82 -2.43
N ASN A 83 -11.94 -5.50 -3.10
CA ASN A 83 -13.27 -5.57 -2.53
C ASN A 83 -13.66 -7.05 -2.38
N ARG A 84 -14.21 -7.42 -1.22
CA ARG A 84 -14.59 -8.82 -0.91
C ARG A 84 -15.95 -9.21 -1.48
N GLU A 85 -16.80 -8.24 -1.80
CA GLU A 85 -18.15 -8.45 -2.29
C GLU A 85 -18.15 -8.51 -3.82
N HIS A 86 -17.60 -7.48 -4.49
CA HIS A 86 -17.57 -7.39 -5.94
C HIS A 86 -16.25 -6.85 -6.47
N PHE A 87 -15.57 -7.64 -7.32
CA PHE A 87 -14.27 -7.30 -7.91
C PHE A 87 -14.31 -6.05 -8.81
N SER A 88 -15.48 -5.67 -9.33
CA SER A 88 -15.66 -4.47 -10.14
C SER A 88 -15.41 -3.17 -9.37
N VAL A 89 -15.46 -3.24 -8.03
CA VAL A 89 -15.21 -2.12 -7.11
C VAL A 89 -13.78 -2.17 -6.55
N ASN A 90 -12.90 -3.00 -7.14
CA ASN A 90 -11.51 -2.99 -6.77
C ASN A 90 -10.87 -1.66 -7.14
N GLU A 91 -10.12 -1.11 -6.19
CA GLU A 91 -9.46 0.16 -6.37
C GLU A 91 -7.97 -0.05 -6.59
N ALA A 92 -7.45 0.48 -7.70
CA ALA A 92 -6.03 0.43 -7.97
C ALA A 92 -5.43 1.82 -8.16
N PHE A 93 -4.17 1.94 -7.79
CA PHE A 93 -3.32 3.07 -8.15
C PHE A 93 -1.89 2.58 -8.37
N SER A 94 -1.14 3.28 -9.22
CA SER A 94 0.21 2.89 -9.62
C SER A 94 1.14 4.09 -9.64
N GLY A 95 2.41 3.86 -9.31
CA GLY A 95 3.50 4.81 -9.48
C GLY A 95 4.54 4.22 -10.43
N LYS A 96 5.08 5.04 -11.34
CA LYS A 96 6.22 4.69 -12.19
C LYS A 96 7.41 5.58 -11.88
N GLN A 97 8.60 4.99 -11.86
CA GLN A 97 9.87 5.64 -11.55
C GLN A 97 9.83 6.49 -10.27
N VAL A 98 9.10 6.00 -9.26
CA VAL A 98 8.98 6.70 -7.99
C VAL A 98 10.32 6.64 -7.26
N CYS A 99 10.92 7.80 -7.03
CA CYS A 99 12.26 7.92 -6.45
C CYS A 99 12.19 8.08 -4.94
N TYR A 100 12.73 7.12 -4.19
CA TYR A 100 12.91 7.18 -2.75
C TYR A 100 14.34 7.61 -2.41
N PHE A 101 14.49 8.60 -1.53
CA PHE A 101 15.75 9.11 -1.02
C PHE A 101 15.57 9.70 0.39
N LEU A 102 16.67 9.89 1.11
CA LEU A 102 16.70 10.13 2.57
C LEU A 102 15.90 11.38 3.03
N ILE A 103 15.59 12.33 2.14
CA ILE A 103 14.89 13.59 2.46
C ILE A 103 13.38 13.49 2.17
N SER A 104 12.87 12.34 1.74
CA SER A 104 11.44 12.12 1.48
C SER A 104 10.96 10.84 2.13
N PHE A 105 10.79 10.89 3.46
CA PHE A 105 10.16 9.81 4.23
C PHE A 105 8.65 9.66 3.97
N TYR A 106 8.03 10.52 3.14
CA TYR A 106 6.61 10.51 2.84
C TYR A 106 6.34 10.68 1.35
N ILE A 107 6.60 9.66 0.54
CA ILE A 107 5.98 9.58 -0.79
C ILE A 107 4.61 8.92 -0.61
N MET A 108 3.62 9.76 -0.31
CA MET A 108 2.22 9.38 -0.24
C MET A 108 1.63 9.35 -1.64
N SER A 109 1.55 8.18 -2.28
CA SER A 109 0.60 8.02 -3.39
C SER A 109 -0.81 7.94 -2.80
N ARG A 110 -1.46 9.10 -2.71
CA ARG A 110 -2.83 9.29 -2.22
C ARG A 110 -3.82 8.85 -3.30
N LYS A 111 -4.74 7.96 -2.97
CA LYS A 111 -6.01 7.82 -3.69
C LYS A 111 -7.14 7.95 -2.68
N GLU A 112 -8.04 8.87 -2.94
CA GLU A 112 -9.23 9.11 -2.11
C GLU A 112 -10.31 8.13 -2.54
N ILE A 113 -10.76 7.29 -1.61
CA ILE A 113 -11.87 6.35 -1.83
C ILE A 113 -13.07 6.93 -1.10
N PRO A 114 -14.04 7.55 -1.79
CA PRO A 114 -15.24 8.02 -1.13
C PRO A 114 -16.04 6.82 -0.63
N TYR A 115 -16.32 6.81 0.68
CA TYR A 115 -17.35 5.93 1.23
C TYR A 115 -18.71 6.34 0.63
N PRO A 116 -19.56 5.39 0.22
CA PRO A 116 -20.89 5.72 -0.24
C PRO A 116 -21.65 6.43 0.90
N PRO A 117 -22.42 7.49 0.59
CA PRO A 117 -23.25 8.13 1.59
C PRO A 117 -24.24 7.09 2.13
N ASP A 118 -24.35 7.02 3.46
CA ASP A 118 -25.32 6.19 4.14
C ASP A 118 -26.68 6.30 3.45
N ALA A 119 -27.26 5.14 3.14
CA ALA A 119 -28.65 5.07 2.75
C ALA A 119 -29.47 5.81 3.80
N THR A 120 -30.14 6.86 3.35
CA THR A 120 -31.19 7.60 4.03
C THR A 120 -32.03 6.67 4.91
N ASN A 121 -31.91 6.82 6.22
CA ASN A 121 -32.97 6.39 7.13
C ASN A 121 -34.02 7.52 7.16
N SER A 122 -35.01 7.36 6.28
CA SER A 122 -36.38 7.86 6.48
C SER A 122 -37.06 7.13 7.64
#